data_AF-C9STH3-F1
#
_entry.id   AF-C9STH3-F1
#
_cell.length_a   1.000
_cell.length_b   1.000
_cell.length_c   1.000
_cell.angle_alpha   90.00
_cell.angle_beta   90.00
_cell.angle_gamma   90.00
#
_symmetry.space_group_name_H-M   'P 1'
#
loop_
_entity.id
_entity.type
_entity.pdbx_description
1 polymer ?
#
loop_
_entity_poly.entity_id
_entity_poly.type
_entity_poly.pdbx_seq_one_letter_code
_entity_poly.pdbx_strand_id
1 'polypeptide(L)'
;MASRPQNIGIKAIEVYFPSQYVEQSELEKHDGASTGKYTIGLGQTKMAFCDDREDIYSFALTVVSNLLKKYEIDTNSIGRLEVGTETILDKSKSVKTVLMQLFGDNTNIEGVDTLNACYGGTNALFNTLNWIESSAWNVATPLSSLVTLLSTPRATPAPTGGAARPESYARLLYHDYLANADNAAFAEVAPELRDMEYETSLTDKVVEKTFMGLTKKKFQERVSPGIQVATLCGNIFMSFRIESSVAPIQKVLDIRSRLEARRVLSPVDYEAMCDLRKKAHLQKDFTPAGDVSTIAPGTYYLEKVDDMFRREYSVKA
;
A
#
# COMPACT_ATOMS: atom_id res chain seq x y z
N MET A 1 16.02 0.19 36.30
CA MET A 1 15.19 -0.11 35.11
C MET A 1 15.79 0.63 33.94
N ALA A 2 15.94 0.00 32.77
CA ALA A 2 16.30 0.74 31.57
C ALA A 2 15.22 1.83 31.32
N SER A 3 15.65 3.02 30.92
CA SER A 3 14.71 4.10 30.56
C SER A 3 13.88 3.66 29.36
N ARG A 4 12.57 3.95 29.37
CA ARG A 4 11.70 3.70 28.22
C ARG A 4 12.27 4.39 26.97
N PRO A 5 12.26 3.72 25.80
CA PRO A 5 12.67 4.36 24.55
C PRO A 5 11.88 5.64 24.31
N GLN A 6 12.55 6.64 23.74
CA GLN A 6 11.96 7.92 23.40
C GLN A 6 12.03 8.12 21.90
N ASN A 7 11.09 8.90 21.35
CA ASN A 7 11.05 9.24 19.93
C ASN A 7 11.05 8.00 19.00
N ILE A 8 10.27 6.98 19.38
CA ILE A 8 10.06 5.78 18.57
C ILE A 8 9.35 6.19 17.29
N GLY A 9 9.84 5.70 16.16
CA GLY A 9 9.26 6.04 14.87
C GLY A 9 9.97 5.33 13.73
N ILE A 10 9.54 5.65 12.52
CA ILE A 10 10.03 5.03 11.29
C ILE A 10 11.42 5.58 10.96
N LYS A 11 12.41 4.68 10.81
CA LYS A 11 13.80 5.03 10.46
C LYS A 11 14.10 4.85 8.96
N ALA A 12 13.41 3.93 8.30
CA ALA A 12 13.59 3.60 6.90
C ALA A 12 12.24 3.20 6.30
N ILE A 13 12.03 3.52 5.02
CA ILE A 13 10.86 3.10 4.25
C ILE A 13 11.36 2.57 2.91
N GLU A 14 10.77 1.48 2.46
CA GLU A 14 10.88 0.98 1.09
C GLU A 14 9.48 0.70 0.54
N VAL A 15 9.33 0.87 -0.77
CA VAL A 15 8.08 0.60 -1.47
C VAL A 15 8.40 -0.28 -2.66
N TYR A 16 7.52 -1.23 -2.97
CA TYR A 16 7.57 -1.98 -4.21
C TYR A 16 6.22 -1.86 -4.93
N PHE A 17 6.28 -1.65 -6.24
CA PHE A 17 5.13 -1.71 -7.14
C PHE A 17 5.59 -2.33 -8.45
N PRO A 18 4.71 -3.07 -9.16
CA PRO A 18 5.05 -3.69 -10.44
C PRO A 18 5.61 -2.68 -11.46
N SER A 19 6.44 -3.21 -12.35
CA SER A 19 7.08 -2.45 -13.43
C SER A 19 6.11 -2.07 -14.56
N GLN A 20 4.85 -2.50 -14.51
CA GLN A 20 3.87 -2.28 -15.57
C GLN A 20 2.56 -1.67 -15.06
N TYR A 21 1.89 -0.90 -15.92
CA TYR A 21 0.60 -0.28 -15.64
C TYR A 21 -0.27 -0.15 -16.90
N VAL A 22 -1.56 0.05 -16.68
CA VAL A 22 -2.54 0.44 -17.70
C VAL A 22 -3.05 1.86 -17.41
N GLU A 23 -3.22 2.68 -18.44
CA GLU A 23 -3.77 4.03 -18.33
C GLU A 23 -5.28 3.97 -18.13
N GLN A 24 -5.79 4.68 -17.13
CA GLN A 24 -7.23 4.68 -16.80
C GLN A 24 -8.07 5.31 -17.90
N SER A 25 -7.53 6.28 -18.64
CA SER A 25 -8.22 6.86 -19.82
C SER A 25 -8.38 5.87 -20.96
N GLU A 26 -7.46 4.91 -21.10
CA GLU A 26 -7.57 3.85 -22.10
C GLU A 26 -8.52 2.75 -21.63
N LEU A 27 -8.51 2.42 -20.32
CA LEU A 27 -9.53 1.54 -19.73
C LEU A 27 -10.94 2.11 -19.85
N GLU A 28 -11.14 3.43 -19.69
CA GLU A 28 -12.46 4.04 -19.90
C GLU A 28 -13.01 3.73 -21.29
N LYS A 29 -12.17 3.84 -22.33
CA LYS A 29 -12.55 3.55 -23.71
C LYS A 29 -12.82 2.06 -23.93
N HIS A 30 -11.94 1.21 -23.40
CA HIS A 30 -12.03 -0.24 -23.52
C HIS A 30 -13.30 -0.79 -22.86
N ASP A 31 -13.63 -0.30 -21.66
CA ASP A 31 -14.80 -0.72 -20.90
C ASP A 31 -16.13 -0.11 -21.42
N GLY A 32 -16.07 0.81 -22.37
CA GLY A 32 -17.23 1.60 -22.79
C GLY A 32 -17.76 2.55 -21.70
N ALA A 33 -16.91 2.95 -20.76
CA ALA A 33 -17.23 3.93 -19.73
C ALA A 33 -17.24 5.36 -20.29
N SER A 34 -18.03 6.24 -19.69
CA SER A 34 -18.03 7.67 -20.02
C SER A 34 -16.65 8.29 -19.70
N THR A 35 -16.17 9.17 -20.58
CA THR A 35 -14.93 9.93 -20.36
C THR A 35 -14.94 10.62 -19.00
N GLY A 36 -13.85 10.47 -18.24
CA GLY A 36 -13.73 11.04 -16.92
C GLY A 36 -14.28 10.15 -15.79
N LYS A 37 -14.92 9.01 -16.07
CA LYS A 37 -15.49 8.15 -15.02
C LYS A 37 -14.40 7.65 -14.05
N TYR A 38 -13.25 7.24 -14.58
CA TYR A 38 -12.13 6.72 -13.79
C TYR A 38 -11.14 7.84 -13.46
N THR A 39 -10.82 8.68 -14.44
CA THR A 39 -9.82 9.75 -14.28
C THR A 39 -10.28 10.89 -13.41
N ILE A 40 -11.56 11.29 -13.50
CA ILE A 40 -12.14 12.36 -12.69
C ILE A 40 -12.97 11.77 -11.55
N GLY A 41 -13.90 10.86 -11.86
CA GLY A 41 -14.83 10.28 -10.89
C GLY A 41 -14.16 9.39 -9.83
N LEU A 42 -13.12 8.65 -10.21
CA LEU A 42 -12.30 7.90 -9.25
C LEU A 42 -11.00 8.62 -8.88
N GLY A 43 -10.61 9.66 -9.62
CA GLY A 43 -9.34 10.37 -9.41
C GLY A 43 -8.11 9.52 -9.72
N GLN A 44 -8.25 8.52 -10.60
CA GLN A 44 -7.21 7.55 -10.91
C GLN A 44 -6.59 7.79 -12.28
N THR A 45 -5.26 7.83 -12.37
CA THR A 45 -4.59 8.05 -13.67
C THR A 45 -4.05 6.74 -14.24
N LYS A 46 -3.37 5.95 -13.41
CA LYS A 46 -2.67 4.72 -13.82
C LYS A 46 -2.92 3.63 -12.81
N MET A 47 -3.11 2.40 -13.28
CA MET A 47 -3.28 1.23 -12.42
C MET A 47 -2.13 0.25 -12.65
N ALA A 48 -1.33 0.01 -11.61
CA ALA A 48 -0.26 -0.97 -11.65
C ALA A 48 -0.85 -2.39 -11.50
N PHE A 49 -0.24 -3.36 -12.18
CA PHE A 49 -0.64 -4.75 -12.09
C PHE A 49 0.56 -5.68 -12.31
N CYS A 50 0.42 -6.93 -11.89
CA CYS A 50 1.37 -8.00 -12.16
C CYS A 50 0.69 -9.08 -13.00
N ASP A 51 1.48 -9.96 -13.60
CA ASP A 51 1.01 -11.21 -14.22
C ASP A 51 1.07 -12.36 -13.19
N ASP A 52 1.18 -13.61 -13.63
CA ASP A 52 1.30 -14.78 -12.76
C ASP A 52 2.72 -15.02 -12.18
N ARG A 53 3.70 -14.16 -12.51
CA ARG A 53 5.08 -14.22 -11.96
C ARG A 53 5.22 -13.56 -10.61
N GLU A 54 4.28 -12.73 -10.19
CA GLU A 54 4.39 -12.03 -8.90
C GLU A 54 3.18 -12.27 -8.00
N ASP A 55 3.44 -12.55 -6.74
CA ASP A 55 2.46 -12.73 -5.67
C ASP A 55 2.89 -12.04 -4.36
N ILE A 56 2.07 -12.17 -3.31
CA ILE A 56 2.35 -11.57 -2.00
C ILE A 56 3.73 -11.94 -1.44
N TYR A 57 4.22 -13.16 -1.66
CA TYR A 57 5.52 -13.59 -1.15
C TYR A 57 6.64 -12.92 -1.94
N SER A 58 6.57 -12.90 -3.27
CA SER A 58 7.56 -12.23 -4.12
C SER A 58 7.62 -10.71 -3.87
N PHE A 59 6.46 -10.06 -3.68
CA PHE A 59 6.37 -8.65 -3.30
C PHE A 59 7.06 -8.41 -1.96
N ALA A 60 6.73 -9.25 -0.97
CA ALA A 60 7.29 -9.15 0.37
C ALA A 60 8.80 -9.37 0.39
N LEU A 61 9.29 -10.40 -0.30
CA LEU A 61 10.72 -10.68 -0.43
C LEU A 61 11.46 -9.53 -1.11
N THR A 62 10.89 -8.97 -2.19
CA THR A 62 11.49 -7.86 -2.92
C THR A 62 11.64 -6.62 -2.06
N VAL A 63 10.55 -6.18 -1.43
CA VAL A 63 10.57 -4.92 -0.66
C VAL A 63 11.42 -5.05 0.60
N VAL A 64 11.43 -6.20 1.28
CA VAL A 64 12.32 -6.44 2.44
C VAL A 64 13.78 -6.51 2.00
N SER A 65 14.09 -7.27 0.95
CA SER A 65 15.47 -7.38 0.44
C SER A 65 16.01 -6.01 0.02
N ASN A 66 15.19 -5.20 -0.65
CA ASN A 66 15.55 -3.85 -1.06
C ASN A 66 15.77 -2.93 0.14
N LEU A 67 14.89 -2.98 1.16
CA LEU A 67 15.04 -2.20 2.39
C LEU A 67 16.35 -2.55 3.10
N LEU A 68 16.62 -3.84 3.31
CA LEU A 68 17.83 -4.31 3.98
C LEU A 68 19.10 -3.85 3.22
N LYS A 69 19.11 -3.99 1.89
CA LYS A 69 20.26 -3.61 1.06
C LYS A 69 20.49 -2.10 1.00
N LYS A 70 19.45 -1.31 0.72
CA LYS A 70 19.58 0.14 0.49
C LYS A 70 19.91 0.93 1.75
N TYR A 71 19.48 0.42 2.90
CA TYR A 71 19.76 1.03 4.21
C TYR A 71 20.86 0.28 4.97
N GLU A 72 21.52 -0.69 4.35
CA GLU A 72 22.64 -1.48 4.92
C GLU A 72 22.30 -2.06 6.30
N ILE A 73 21.08 -2.60 6.44
CA ILE A 73 20.56 -3.11 7.71
C ILE A 73 21.07 -4.54 7.92
N ASP A 74 21.81 -4.75 9.00
CA ASP A 74 22.22 -6.08 9.44
C ASP A 74 20.97 -6.91 9.84
N THR A 75 20.78 -8.08 9.24
CA THR A 75 19.65 -8.95 9.57
C THR A 75 19.67 -9.42 11.02
N ASN A 76 20.84 -9.49 11.68
CA ASN A 76 20.98 -9.79 13.10
C ASN A 76 20.57 -8.62 14.01
N SER A 77 20.24 -7.46 13.43
CA SER A 77 19.69 -6.30 14.13
C SER A 77 18.15 -6.24 14.08
N ILE A 78 17.48 -7.27 13.54
CA ILE A 78 16.02 -7.34 13.47
C ILE A 78 15.47 -8.30 14.54
N GLY A 79 14.73 -7.75 15.51
CA GLY A 79 14.11 -8.51 16.63
C GLY A 79 12.62 -8.79 16.45
N ARG A 80 11.96 -8.08 15.54
CA ARG A 80 10.54 -8.26 15.21
C ARG A 80 10.28 -8.04 13.73
N LEU A 81 9.48 -8.92 13.14
CA LEU A 81 9.04 -8.87 11.75
C LEU A 81 7.55 -9.23 11.69
N GLU A 82 6.72 -8.32 11.20
CA GLU A 82 5.27 -8.51 11.16
C GLU A 82 4.70 -8.05 9.81
N VAL A 83 3.78 -8.83 9.24
CA VAL A 83 3.22 -8.57 7.90
C VAL A 83 1.74 -8.25 8.02
N GLY A 84 1.33 -7.10 7.50
CA GLY A 84 -0.08 -6.76 7.33
C GLY A 84 -0.55 -7.08 5.92
N THR A 85 -1.47 -8.04 5.76
CA THR A 85 -1.98 -8.41 4.43
C THR A 85 -3.43 -8.89 4.48
N GLU A 86 -4.16 -8.67 3.38
CA GLU A 86 -5.45 -9.32 3.10
C GLU A 86 -5.34 -10.35 1.96
N THR A 87 -4.16 -10.49 1.35
CA THR A 87 -3.91 -11.46 0.27
C THR A 87 -3.35 -12.75 0.86
N ILE A 88 -4.19 -13.78 0.87
CA ILE A 88 -3.90 -15.09 1.48
C ILE A 88 -3.60 -16.10 0.37
N LEU A 89 -2.39 -16.67 0.40
CA LEU A 89 -2.04 -17.84 -0.42
C LEU A 89 -2.14 -19.15 0.37
N ASP A 90 -1.87 -19.08 1.67
CA ASP A 90 -1.93 -20.21 2.60
C ASP A 90 -2.69 -19.78 3.86
N LYS A 91 -3.58 -20.65 4.35
CA LYS A 91 -4.46 -20.35 5.49
C LYS A 91 -3.78 -20.53 6.85
N SER A 92 -2.61 -21.17 6.89
CA SER A 92 -1.86 -21.48 8.11
C SER A 92 -0.44 -20.90 8.05
N LYS A 93 0.26 -21.06 6.93
CA LYS A 93 1.62 -20.54 6.74
C LYS A 93 1.60 -19.04 6.46
N SER A 94 2.15 -18.28 7.39
CA SER A 94 2.27 -16.82 7.29
C SER A 94 3.32 -16.38 6.27
N VAL A 95 3.10 -15.23 5.61
CA VAL A 95 4.09 -14.52 4.80
C VAL A 95 5.37 -14.28 5.60
N LYS A 96 5.24 -13.93 6.89
CA LYS A 96 6.38 -13.78 7.81
C LYS A 96 7.35 -14.96 7.76
N THR A 97 6.84 -16.20 7.75
CA THR A 97 7.71 -17.39 7.70
C THR A 97 8.43 -17.57 6.37
N VAL A 98 7.89 -17.03 5.27
CA VAL A 98 8.59 -17.01 3.98
C VAL A 98 9.72 -15.98 4.00
N LEU A 99 9.47 -14.80 4.59
CA LEU A 99 10.48 -13.76 4.73
C LEU A 99 11.69 -14.18 5.56
N MET A 100 11.54 -15.13 6.49
CA MET A 100 12.65 -15.64 7.31
C MET A 100 13.83 -16.14 6.48
N GLN A 101 13.63 -16.54 5.21
CA GLN A 101 14.72 -16.92 4.31
C GLN A 101 15.74 -15.79 4.05
N LEU A 102 15.35 -14.53 4.28
CA LEU A 102 16.23 -13.36 4.13
C LEU A 102 17.11 -13.10 5.36
N PHE A 103 16.86 -13.78 6.48
CA PHE A 103 17.47 -13.46 7.79
C PHE A 103 18.61 -14.42 8.19
N GLY A 104 18.97 -15.37 7.31
CA GLY A 104 20.06 -16.32 7.55
C GLY A 104 19.89 -17.08 8.86
N ASP A 105 20.89 -17.01 9.74
CA ASP A 105 20.90 -17.69 11.03
C ASP A 105 20.09 -16.95 12.11
N ASN A 106 19.64 -15.71 11.87
CA ASN A 106 18.80 -15.00 12.81
C ASN A 106 17.37 -15.56 12.81
N THR A 107 17.13 -16.49 13.72
CA THR A 107 15.84 -17.17 13.91
C THR A 107 15.02 -16.63 15.08
N ASN A 108 15.59 -15.76 15.92
CA ASN A 108 14.95 -15.19 17.10
C ASN A 108 14.26 -13.86 16.78
N ILE A 109 13.22 -13.93 15.93
CA ILE A 109 12.47 -12.76 15.45
C ILE A 109 10.99 -12.94 15.76
N GLU A 110 10.45 -12.10 16.64
CA GLU A 110 9.02 -12.07 16.97
C GLU A 110 8.14 -11.61 15.79
N GLY A 111 6.83 -11.81 15.90
CA GLY A 111 5.83 -11.36 14.94
C GLY A 111 5.38 -12.44 13.94
N VAL A 112 4.20 -12.22 13.36
CA VAL A 112 3.51 -13.12 12.42
C VAL A 112 2.75 -12.27 11.37
N ASP A 113 1.76 -12.85 10.70
CA ASP A 113 0.85 -12.06 9.86
C ASP A 113 -0.31 -11.52 10.71
N THR A 114 -0.75 -10.31 10.41
CA THR A 114 -1.98 -9.72 10.96
C THR A 114 -2.92 -9.33 9.83
N LEU A 115 -4.19 -9.69 9.99
CA LEU A 115 -5.18 -9.64 8.92
C LEU A 115 -6.45 -8.97 9.42
N ASN A 116 -6.81 -7.85 8.78
CA ASN A 116 -8.14 -7.28 8.81
C ASN A 116 -8.29 -6.32 7.64
N ALA A 117 -8.59 -6.86 6.46
CA ALA A 117 -8.63 -6.09 5.21
C ALA A 117 -7.42 -5.13 5.11
N CYS A 118 -7.67 -3.88 4.75
CA CYS A 118 -6.67 -2.81 4.63
C CYS A 118 -6.07 -2.35 5.98
N TYR A 119 -6.63 -2.75 7.12
CA TYR A 119 -6.18 -2.33 8.45
C TYR A 119 -5.02 -3.18 8.99
N GLY A 120 -4.80 -4.40 8.47
CA GLY A 120 -3.76 -5.31 8.98
C GLY A 120 -2.38 -4.63 9.05
N GLY A 121 -2.08 -3.80 8.06
CA GLY A 121 -0.87 -2.99 8.06
C GLY A 121 -0.70 -2.03 9.24
N THR A 122 -1.75 -1.28 9.56
CA THR A 122 -1.75 -0.35 10.70
C THR A 122 -1.63 -1.13 12.00
N ASN A 123 -2.28 -2.28 12.09
CA ASN A 123 -2.21 -3.14 13.26
C ASN A 123 -0.77 -3.66 13.49
N ALA A 124 -0.06 -4.08 12.44
CA ALA A 124 1.33 -4.51 12.52
C ALA A 124 2.26 -3.38 13.02
N LEU A 125 2.01 -2.15 12.56
CA LEU A 125 2.73 -0.98 13.03
C LEU A 125 2.49 -0.73 14.53
N PHE A 126 1.22 -0.72 14.97
CA PHE A 126 0.87 -0.54 16.38
C PHE A 126 1.44 -1.64 17.26
N ASN A 127 1.34 -2.91 16.84
CA ASN A 127 1.94 -4.04 17.55
C ASN A 127 3.45 -3.85 17.72
N THR A 128 4.11 -3.30 16.71
CA THR A 128 5.55 -3.04 16.81
C THR A 128 5.88 -1.89 17.75
N LEU A 129 5.17 -0.76 17.66
CA LEU A 129 5.39 0.36 18.59
C LEU A 129 5.21 -0.11 20.04
N ASN A 130 4.14 -0.87 20.30
CA ASN A 130 3.88 -1.48 21.61
C ASN A 130 4.99 -2.43 22.04
N TRP A 131 5.52 -3.26 21.12
CA TRP A 131 6.63 -4.16 21.42
C TRP A 131 7.89 -3.39 21.83
N ILE A 132 8.27 -2.32 21.11
CA ILE A 132 9.43 -1.47 21.44
C ILE A 132 9.26 -0.82 22.83
N GLU A 133 8.05 -0.40 23.19
CA GLU A 133 7.75 0.21 24.50
C GLU A 133 7.63 -0.80 25.65
N SER A 134 7.58 -2.10 25.33
CA SER A 134 7.36 -3.17 26.30
C SER A 134 8.66 -3.61 27.00
N SER A 135 8.52 -4.37 28.08
CA SER A 135 9.66 -5.04 28.73
C SER A 135 10.27 -6.17 27.89
N ALA A 136 9.62 -6.60 26.80
CA ALA A 136 10.14 -7.61 25.88
C ALA A 136 11.17 -7.05 24.91
N TRP A 137 11.26 -5.71 24.76
CA TRP A 137 12.29 -5.07 23.97
C TRP A 137 13.63 -5.15 24.70
N ASN A 138 14.42 -6.18 24.36
CA ASN A 138 15.70 -6.43 25.01
C ASN A 138 16.79 -5.52 24.42
N VAL A 139 17.21 -4.53 25.21
CA VAL A 139 18.23 -3.51 24.85
C VAL A 139 19.66 -4.08 24.83
N ALA A 140 19.87 -5.33 25.28
CA ALA A 140 21.20 -5.96 25.39
C ALA A 140 21.75 -6.50 24.05
N THR A 141 20.92 -6.60 23.02
CA THR A 141 21.30 -6.90 21.65
C THR A 141 20.97 -5.67 20.80
N PRO A 142 21.80 -5.27 19.82
CA PRO A 142 21.56 -4.10 18.98
C PRO A 142 20.42 -4.32 17.97
N LEU A 143 19.35 -5.01 18.38
CA LEU A 143 18.18 -5.36 17.58
C LEU A 143 17.26 -4.13 17.49
N SER A 144 17.58 -3.23 16.55
CA SER A 144 17.09 -1.85 16.52
C SER A 144 16.06 -1.58 15.43
N SER A 145 15.61 -2.59 14.67
CA SER A 145 14.83 -2.31 13.45
C SER A 145 13.71 -3.31 13.15
N LEU A 146 12.68 -2.76 12.51
CA LEU A 146 11.41 -3.38 12.12
C LEU A 146 11.30 -3.35 10.61
N VAL A 147 10.71 -4.39 10.03
CA VAL A 147 10.09 -4.29 8.70
C VAL A 147 8.59 -4.57 8.81
N THR A 148 7.77 -3.58 8.47
CA THR A 148 6.32 -3.74 8.31
C THR A 148 6.01 -3.70 6.82
N LEU A 149 5.36 -4.76 6.33
CA LEU A 149 4.96 -4.85 4.93
C LEU A 149 3.49 -4.54 4.75
N LEU A 150 3.19 -3.72 3.75
CA LEU A 150 1.88 -3.13 3.53
C LEU A 150 1.42 -3.33 2.08
N SER A 151 0.44 -4.23 1.94
CA SER A 151 -0.54 -4.36 0.85
C SER A 151 -0.04 -4.62 -0.58
N THR A 152 -0.57 -5.69 -1.16
CA THR A 152 -0.49 -6.10 -2.56
C THR A 152 -1.50 -5.39 -3.45
N PRO A 153 -1.28 -5.33 -4.78
CA PRO A 153 -2.32 -4.99 -5.73
C PRO A 153 -3.42 -6.04 -5.68
N ARG A 154 -4.66 -5.58 -5.57
CA ARG A 154 -5.86 -6.43 -5.60
C ARG A 154 -5.93 -7.08 -6.99
N ALA A 155 -6.17 -8.39 -7.05
CA ALA A 155 -6.29 -9.14 -8.31
C ALA A 155 -7.61 -8.89 -9.08
N THR A 156 -8.48 -8.00 -8.59
CA THR A 156 -9.77 -7.71 -9.21
C THR A 156 -9.61 -6.65 -10.29
N PRO A 157 -10.22 -6.82 -11.49
CA PRO A 157 -10.12 -5.88 -12.59
C PRO A 157 -10.85 -4.54 -12.37
N ALA A 158 -11.20 -4.22 -11.12
CA ALA A 158 -11.94 -3.02 -10.81
C ALA A 158 -11.01 -1.79 -10.89
N PRO A 159 -11.42 -0.69 -11.54
CA PRO A 159 -10.63 0.54 -11.71
C PRO A 159 -10.39 1.30 -10.39
N THR A 160 -10.74 0.70 -9.25
CA THR A 160 -10.69 1.24 -7.89
C THR A 160 -9.48 0.75 -7.09
N GLY A 161 -8.42 0.26 -7.75
CA GLY A 161 -7.08 0.27 -7.16
C GLY A 161 -6.83 1.68 -6.63
N GLY A 162 -6.95 1.84 -5.32
CA GLY A 162 -7.47 3.05 -4.67
C GLY A 162 -6.72 4.39 -4.71
N ALA A 163 -7.52 5.43 -4.54
CA ALA A 163 -7.12 6.79 -4.27
C ALA A 163 -7.78 7.25 -2.96
N ALA A 164 -7.12 8.16 -2.24
CA ALA A 164 -7.82 8.98 -1.28
C ALA A 164 -8.67 9.99 -2.05
N ARG A 165 -9.98 9.96 -1.77
CA ARG A 165 -10.97 10.76 -2.47
C ARG A 165 -11.13 12.14 -1.82
N PRO A 166 -11.13 13.26 -2.58
CA PRO A 166 -11.39 14.59 -2.04
C PRO A 166 -12.67 14.67 -1.19
N GLU A 167 -13.66 13.85 -1.55
CA GLU A 167 -14.93 13.70 -0.86
C GLU A 167 -14.74 13.24 0.61
N SER A 168 -13.77 12.37 0.89
CA SER A 168 -13.48 11.94 2.25
C SER A 168 -12.90 13.07 3.11
N TYR A 169 -12.05 13.92 2.51
CA TYR A 169 -11.50 15.10 3.20
C TYR A 169 -12.58 16.18 3.41
N ALA A 170 -13.46 16.37 2.43
CA ALA A 170 -14.65 17.21 2.56
C ALA A 170 -15.57 16.73 3.69
N ARG A 171 -15.75 15.42 3.84
CA ARG A 171 -16.56 14.83 4.92
C ARG A 171 -16.00 15.13 6.31
N LEU A 172 -14.68 15.12 6.47
CA LEU A 172 -14.05 15.53 7.74
C LEU A 172 -14.39 16.99 8.08
N LEU A 173 -14.32 17.90 7.11
CA LEU A 173 -14.71 19.29 7.34
C LEU A 173 -16.21 19.45 7.63
N TYR A 174 -17.06 18.61 7.03
CA TYR A 174 -18.49 18.57 7.37
C TYR A 174 -18.70 18.16 8.84
N HIS A 175 -17.94 17.20 9.35
CA HIS A 175 -17.99 16.86 10.78
C HIS A 175 -17.51 18.00 11.69
N ASP A 176 -16.51 18.77 11.26
CA ASP A 176 -16.09 19.99 11.98
C ASP A 176 -17.21 21.05 12.00
N TYR A 177 -17.95 21.20 10.90
CA TYR A 177 -19.12 22.08 10.82
C TYR A 177 -20.26 21.62 11.75
N LEU A 178 -20.57 20.33 11.76
CA LEU A 178 -21.59 19.79 12.69
C LEU A 178 -21.22 20.02 14.15
N ALA A 179 -19.92 19.95 14.48
CA ALA A 179 -19.41 20.17 15.83
C ALA A 179 -19.35 21.67 16.21
N ASN A 180 -19.10 22.56 15.25
CA ASN A 180 -18.92 24.00 15.51
C ASN A 180 -19.38 24.86 14.31
N ALA A 181 -20.69 24.91 14.10
CA ALA A 181 -21.31 25.61 12.96
C ALA A 181 -21.10 27.14 13.01
N ASP A 182 -20.93 27.71 14.21
CA ASP A 182 -20.75 29.15 14.41
C ASP A 182 -19.34 29.65 14.07
N ASN A 183 -18.42 28.75 13.68
CA ASN A 183 -17.09 29.14 13.25
C ASN A 183 -17.17 30.03 12.00
N ALA A 184 -16.40 31.14 12.00
CA ALA A 184 -16.36 32.07 10.87
C ALA A 184 -16.02 31.41 9.51
N ALA A 185 -15.32 30.27 9.52
CA ALA A 185 -15.04 29.49 8.32
C ALA A 185 -16.30 28.90 7.63
N PHE A 186 -17.44 28.88 8.32
CA PHE A 186 -18.70 28.33 7.85
C PHE A 186 -19.81 29.38 7.71
N ALA A 187 -19.49 30.67 7.77
CA ALA A 187 -20.49 31.75 7.72
C ALA A 187 -21.36 31.74 6.44
N GLU A 188 -20.85 31.18 5.35
CA GLU A 188 -21.57 31.04 4.07
C GLU A 188 -22.21 29.66 3.88
N VAL A 189 -22.10 28.75 4.86
CA VAL A 189 -22.70 27.41 4.79
C VAL A 189 -24.18 27.49 5.17
N ALA A 190 -25.02 26.97 4.28
CA ALA A 190 -26.46 26.94 4.46
C ALA A 190 -26.84 26.13 5.73
N PRO A 191 -27.58 26.70 6.70
CA PRO A 191 -27.90 26.03 7.96
C PRO A 191 -28.64 24.69 7.80
N GLU A 192 -29.41 24.53 6.71
CA GLU A 192 -30.18 23.33 6.42
C GLU A 192 -29.28 22.10 6.20
N LEU A 193 -28.00 22.31 5.88
CA LEU A 193 -27.02 21.23 5.75
C LEU A 193 -26.67 20.62 7.11
N ARG A 194 -26.93 21.31 8.23
CA ARG A 194 -26.68 20.80 9.59
C ARG A 194 -27.79 19.86 10.06
N ASP A 195 -29.03 20.18 9.72
CA ASP A 195 -30.23 19.53 10.26
C ASP A 195 -30.58 18.22 9.51
N MET A 196 -29.67 17.76 8.66
CA MET A 196 -29.86 16.57 7.85
C MET A 196 -29.57 15.29 8.64
N GLU A 197 -30.45 14.30 8.52
CA GLU A 197 -30.22 12.95 9.02
C GLU A 197 -28.91 12.38 8.48
N TYR A 198 -28.20 11.62 9.32
CA TYR A 198 -26.87 11.12 9.00
C TYR A 198 -26.85 10.34 7.69
N GLU A 199 -27.77 9.40 7.50
CA GLU A 199 -27.83 8.55 6.30
C GLU A 199 -28.07 9.36 5.03
N THR A 200 -28.97 10.34 5.09
CA THR A 200 -29.25 11.25 3.97
C THR A 200 -28.01 12.05 3.60
N SER A 201 -27.27 12.56 4.61
CA SER A 201 -26.06 13.35 4.39
C SER A 201 -24.93 12.59 3.68
N LEU A 202 -24.97 11.25 3.65
CA LEU A 202 -23.93 10.44 2.99
C LEU A 202 -24.01 10.50 1.46
N THR A 203 -25.18 10.81 0.92
CA THR A 203 -25.43 10.83 -0.54
C THR A 203 -25.86 12.19 -1.07
N ASP A 204 -26.05 13.17 -0.18
CA ASP A 204 -26.50 14.50 -0.55
C ASP A 204 -25.44 15.29 -1.35
N LYS A 205 -25.86 15.79 -2.51
CA LYS A 205 -24.98 16.49 -3.45
C LYS A 205 -24.71 17.94 -3.08
N VAL A 206 -25.52 18.55 -2.23
CA VAL A 206 -25.28 19.91 -1.74
C VAL A 206 -24.20 19.88 -0.66
N VAL A 207 -24.28 18.93 0.28
CA VAL A 207 -23.22 18.66 1.27
C VAL A 207 -21.90 18.38 0.54
N GLU A 208 -21.89 17.42 -0.39
CA GLU A 208 -20.69 17.05 -1.15
C GLU A 208 -20.05 18.28 -1.83
N LYS A 209 -20.81 19.01 -2.65
CA LYS A 209 -20.28 20.16 -3.40
C LYS A 209 -19.80 21.30 -2.50
N THR A 210 -20.54 21.61 -1.44
CA THR A 210 -20.21 22.72 -0.52
C THR A 210 -18.88 22.45 0.17
N PHE A 211 -18.74 21.29 0.80
CA PHE A 211 -17.53 20.98 1.57
C PHE A 211 -16.33 20.64 0.68
N MET A 212 -16.56 20.11 -0.54
CA MET A 212 -15.49 20.00 -1.55
C MET A 212 -14.97 21.37 -1.98
N GLY A 213 -15.86 22.36 -2.17
CA GLY A 213 -15.48 23.74 -2.48
C GLY A 213 -14.61 24.34 -1.38
N LEU A 214 -15.06 24.25 -0.13
CA LEU A 214 -14.36 24.80 1.04
C LEU A 214 -13.00 24.13 1.30
N THR A 215 -12.91 22.82 1.05
CA THR A 215 -11.66 22.07 1.28
C THR A 215 -10.67 22.15 0.12
N LYS A 216 -11.08 22.55 -1.08
CA LYS A 216 -10.28 22.47 -2.32
C LYS A 216 -8.83 22.94 -2.14
N LYS A 217 -8.62 24.15 -1.60
CA LYS A 217 -7.28 24.71 -1.38
C LYS A 217 -6.47 23.90 -0.37
N LYS A 218 -7.06 23.60 0.79
CA LYS A 218 -6.40 22.80 1.85
C LYS A 218 -6.08 21.38 1.40
N PHE A 219 -6.95 20.77 0.60
CA PHE A 219 -6.73 19.46 -0.01
C PHE A 219 -5.50 19.50 -0.93
N GLN A 220 -5.40 20.50 -1.81
CA GLN A 220 -4.25 20.65 -2.70
C GLN A 220 -2.94 20.87 -1.94
N GLU A 221 -2.98 21.61 -0.83
CA GLU A 221 -1.77 21.89 -0.03
C GLU A 221 -1.36 20.71 0.87
N ARG A 222 -2.33 19.97 1.44
CA ARG A 222 -2.06 19.02 2.55
C ARG A 222 -2.24 17.55 2.18
N VAL A 223 -3.09 17.24 1.21
CA VAL A 223 -3.46 15.85 0.89
C VAL A 223 -2.91 15.46 -0.48
N SER A 224 -3.08 16.31 -1.49
CA SER A 224 -2.61 16.09 -2.87
C SER A 224 -1.14 15.65 -2.97
N PRO A 225 -0.18 16.21 -2.21
CA PRO A 225 1.21 15.74 -2.24
C PRO A 225 1.38 14.31 -1.69
N GLY A 226 0.52 13.87 -0.78
CA GLY A 226 0.60 12.57 -0.11
C GLY A 226 -0.07 11.41 -0.88
N ILE A 227 -0.80 11.71 -1.95
CA ILE A 227 -1.60 10.71 -2.69
C ILE A 227 -1.00 10.35 -4.06
N GLN A 228 0.19 10.86 -4.40
CA GLN A 228 0.81 10.65 -5.72
C GLN A 228 0.94 9.18 -6.09
N VAL A 229 1.42 8.34 -5.17
CA VAL A 229 1.50 6.89 -5.39
C VAL A 229 0.10 6.28 -5.50
N ALA A 230 -0.85 6.72 -4.68
CA ALA A 230 -2.22 6.21 -4.72
C ALA A 230 -2.90 6.48 -6.08
N THR A 231 -2.68 7.67 -6.65
CA THR A 231 -3.20 8.06 -7.98
C THR A 231 -2.50 7.35 -9.15
N LEU A 232 -1.26 6.89 -8.96
CA LEU A 232 -0.41 6.33 -10.02
C LEU A 232 -0.22 4.81 -9.93
N CYS A 233 -0.57 4.18 -8.80
CA CYS A 233 -0.45 2.75 -8.54
C CYS A 233 -1.70 2.12 -7.94
N GLY A 234 -2.61 2.90 -7.36
CA GLY A 234 -3.73 2.43 -6.56
C GLY A 234 -3.45 2.37 -5.06
N ASN A 235 -4.33 1.72 -4.29
CA ASN A 235 -4.55 2.04 -2.87
C ASN A 235 -3.34 1.74 -2.00
N ILE A 236 -2.89 2.76 -1.26
CA ILE A 236 -1.90 2.62 -0.20
C ILE A 236 -2.42 3.37 1.05
N PHE A 237 -2.73 2.61 2.11
CA PHE A 237 -3.70 3.00 3.14
C PHE A 237 -3.14 3.78 4.35
N MET A 238 -2.10 4.61 4.19
CA MET A 238 -1.48 5.27 5.35
C MET A 238 -1.12 6.74 5.13
N SER A 239 -1.20 7.50 6.22
CA SER A 239 -0.66 8.86 6.34
C SER A 239 0.11 8.99 7.64
N PHE A 240 1.25 9.68 7.62
CA PHE A 240 2.12 9.84 8.78
C PHE A 240 2.32 11.31 9.11
N ARG A 241 2.42 11.64 10.40
CA ARG A 241 2.89 12.95 10.83
C ARG A 241 4.41 13.00 10.70
N ILE A 242 4.91 14.01 9.99
CA ILE A 242 6.35 14.21 9.77
C ILE A 242 6.91 15.08 10.90
N GLU A 243 7.73 14.48 11.76
CA GLU A 243 8.40 15.18 12.89
C GLU A 243 9.83 15.64 12.54
N SER A 244 10.42 15.12 11.46
CA SER A 244 11.77 15.47 11.02
C SER A 244 11.92 15.32 9.50
N SER A 245 13.05 15.76 8.95
CA SER A 245 13.28 15.72 7.50
C SER A 245 13.19 14.29 6.95
N VAL A 246 12.33 14.10 5.95
CA VAL A 246 12.20 12.85 5.18
C VAL A 246 13.10 12.82 3.95
N ALA A 247 13.95 13.83 3.74
CA ALA A 247 14.80 13.94 2.55
C ALA A 247 15.69 12.70 2.30
N PRO A 248 16.29 12.04 3.33
CA PRO A 248 17.04 10.79 3.10
C PRO A 248 16.15 9.68 2.56
N ILE A 249 14.97 9.48 3.14
CA ILE A 249 13.98 8.48 2.71
C ILE A 249 13.51 8.80 1.29
N GLN A 250 13.18 10.06 1.00
CA GLN A 250 12.76 10.51 -0.33
C GLN A 250 13.83 10.19 -1.39
N LYS A 251 15.11 10.45 -1.09
CA LYS A 251 16.23 10.18 -2.00
C LYS A 251 16.39 8.69 -2.27
N VAL A 252 16.25 7.84 -1.26
CA VAL A 252 16.36 6.37 -1.41
C VAL A 252 15.18 5.79 -2.17
N LEU A 253 13.98 6.31 -1.92
CA LEU A 253 12.76 5.82 -2.54
C LEU A 253 12.68 6.19 -4.03
N ASP A 254 13.13 7.39 -4.41
CA ASP A 254 13.13 7.93 -5.79
C ASP A 254 11.81 7.63 -6.55
N ILE A 255 10.69 7.87 -5.87
CA ILE A 255 9.38 7.39 -6.28
C ILE A 255 9.01 7.90 -7.68
N ARG A 256 9.28 9.18 -7.99
CA ARG A 256 8.89 9.79 -9.27
C ARG A 256 9.55 9.10 -10.44
N SER A 257 10.87 8.99 -10.42
CA SER A 257 11.66 8.33 -11.47
C SER A 257 11.23 6.87 -11.64
N ARG A 258 10.98 6.15 -10.53
CA ARG A 258 10.51 4.76 -10.57
C ARG A 258 9.11 4.62 -11.16
N LEU A 259 8.20 5.55 -10.90
CA LEU A 259 6.86 5.55 -11.47
C LEU A 259 6.88 5.85 -12.97
N GLU A 260 7.76 6.74 -13.41
CA GLU A 260 7.98 7.12 -14.81
C GLU A 260 8.65 6.01 -15.62
N ALA A 261 9.54 5.23 -15.01
CA ALA A 261 10.25 4.12 -15.65
C ALA A 261 9.36 2.89 -15.94
N ARG A 262 8.11 2.88 -15.47
CA ARG A 262 7.21 1.74 -15.68
C ARG A 262 6.75 1.65 -17.14
N ARG A 263 6.52 0.42 -17.59
CA ARG A 263 6.00 0.08 -18.90
C ARG A 263 4.48 0.25 -18.95
N VAL A 264 4.00 0.99 -19.94
CA VAL A 264 2.57 1.04 -20.25
C VAL A 264 2.16 -0.18 -21.07
N LEU A 265 0.98 -0.74 -20.77
CA LEU A 265 0.34 -1.81 -21.51
C LEU A 265 -1.07 -1.41 -21.95
N SER A 266 -1.53 -2.01 -23.04
CA SER A 266 -2.90 -1.80 -23.52
C SER A 266 -3.92 -2.47 -22.57
N PRO A 267 -5.19 -2.02 -22.54
CA PRO A 267 -6.25 -2.71 -21.81
C PRO A 267 -6.39 -4.19 -22.17
N VAL A 268 -6.17 -4.57 -23.44
CA VAL A 268 -6.22 -5.96 -23.90
C VAL A 268 -5.07 -6.79 -23.33
N ASP A 269 -3.85 -6.25 -23.33
CA ASP A 269 -2.71 -6.92 -22.72
C ASP A 269 -2.89 -7.05 -21.21
N TYR A 270 -3.45 -6.02 -20.56
CA TYR A 270 -3.80 -6.03 -19.15
C TYR A 270 -4.80 -7.15 -18.82
N GLU A 271 -5.89 -7.29 -19.59
CA GLU A 271 -6.86 -8.39 -19.43
C GLU A 271 -6.20 -9.75 -19.60
N ALA A 272 -5.30 -9.90 -20.58
CA ALA A 272 -4.54 -11.13 -20.78
C ALA A 272 -3.69 -11.49 -19.55
N MET A 273 -3.03 -10.51 -18.91
CA MET A 273 -2.27 -10.74 -17.68
C MET A 273 -3.19 -11.06 -16.48
N CYS A 274 -4.35 -10.41 -16.38
CA CYS A 274 -5.37 -10.78 -15.40
C CYS A 274 -5.83 -12.24 -15.59
N ASP A 275 -6.00 -12.68 -16.83
CA ASP A 275 -6.37 -14.05 -17.15
C ASP A 275 -5.29 -15.07 -16.80
N LEU A 276 -3.99 -14.73 -16.96
CA LEU A 276 -2.90 -15.56 -16.45
C LEU A 276 -3.04 -15.78 -14.94
N ARG A 277 -3.25 -14.70 -14.18
CA ARG A 277 -3.45 -14.77 -12.72
C ARG A 277 -4.67 -15.59 -12.34
N LYS A 278 -5.79 -15.41 -13.06
CA LYS A 278 -7.02 -16.17 -12.84
C LYS A 278 -6.80 -17.65 -13.06
N LYS A 279 -6.07 -18.02 -14.12
CA LYS A 279 -5.72 -19.42 -14.42
C LYS A 279 -4.78 -20.00 -13.37
N ALA A 280 -3.80 -19.23 -12.89
CA ALA A 280 -2.84 -19.65 -11.87
C ALA A 280 -3.45 -19.76 -10.45
N HIS A 281 -4.59 -19.12 -10.19
CA HIS A 281 -5.21 -19.11 -8.87
C HIS A 281 -5.59 -20.53 -8.41
N LEU A 282 -5.11 -20.91 -7.23
CA LEU A 282 -5.28 -22.24 -6.61
C LEU A 282 -4.75 -23.42 -7.44
N GLN A 283 -3.89 -23.18 -8.43
CA GLN A 283 -3.20 -24.23 -9.14
C GLN A 283 -1.98 -24.73 -8.36
N LYS A 284 -1.63 -25.99 -8.62
CA LYS A 284 -0.42 -26.69 -8.17
C LYS A 284 0.23 -27.37 -9.36
N ASP A 285 1.49 -27.75 -9.22
CA ASP A 285 2.29 -28.34 -10.29
C ASP A 285 2.27 -27.50 -11.59
N PHE A 286 2.49 -26.20 -11.45
CA PHE A 286 2.51 -25.28 -12.59
C PHE A 286 3.72 -24.34 -12.55
N THR A 287 4.13 -23.93 -13.75
CA THR A 287 5.13 -22.88 -13.98
C THR A 287 4.40 -21.64 -14.49
N PRO A 288 4.57 -20.45 -13.89
CA PRO A 288 3.96 -19.23 -14.41
C PRO A 288 4.33 -18.98 -15.87
N ALA A 289 3.37 -18.51 -16.66
CA ALA A 289 3.53 -18.27 -18.09
C ALA A 289 4.03 -16.86 -18.42
N GLY A 290 3.96 -15.93 -17.47
CA GLY A 290 4.44 -14.56 -17.60
C GLY A 290 5.91 -14.47 -18.02
N ASP A 291 6.28 -13.37 -18.67
CA ASP A 291 7.63 -13.17 -19.19
C ASP A 291 8.55 -12.54 -18.13
N VAL A 292 9.55 -13.31 -17.69
CA VAL A 292 10.56 -12.89 -16.70
C VAL A 292 11.35 -11.67 -17.18
N SER A 293 11.46 -11.44 -18.50
CA SER A 293 12.15 -10.26 -19.05
C SER A 293 11.50 -8.93 -18.65
N THR A 294 10.22 -8.97 -18.28
CA THR A 294 9.44 -7.80 -17.86
C THR A 294 9.62 -7.43 -16.38
N ILE A 295 10.20 -8.35 -15.60
CA ILE A 295 10.50 -8.16 -14.18
C ILE A 295 11.74 -7.27 -14.02
N ALA A 296 11.66 -6.29 -13.13
CA ALA A 296 12.77 -5.36 -12.89
C ALA A 296 13.94 -6.06 -12.16
N PRO A 297 15.21 -5.71 -12.45
CA PRO A 297 16.37 -6.23 -11.71
C PRO A 297 16.23 -6.05 -10.19
N GLY A 298 16.69 -7.04 -9.43
CA GLY A 298 16.56 -7.09 -7.96
C GLY A 298 15.19 -7.52 -7.44
N THR A 299 14.24 -7.83 -8.32
CA THR A 299 12.87 -8.24 -7.95
C THR A 299 12.78 -9.76 -7.84
N TYR A 300 12.14 -10.25 -6.77
CA TYR A 300 11.78 -11.65 -6.64
C TYR A 300 10.58 -11.97 -7.53
N TYR A 301 10.57 -13.15 -8.13
CA TYR A 301 9.45 -13.65 -8.93
C TYR A 301 9.26 -15.15 -8.70
N LEU A 302 8.04 -15.62 -8.93
CA LEU A 302 7.63 -17.01 -8.81
C LEU A 302 8.17 -17.81 -10.00
N GLU A 303 8.98 -18.83 -9.71
CA GLU A 303 9.48 -19.76 -10.73
C GLU A 303 8.52 -20.92 -10.94
N LYS A 304 8.02 -21.50 -9.85
CA LYS A 304 7.21 -22.72 -9.89
C LYS A 304 6.37 -22.86 -8.63
N VAL A 305 5.21 -23.50 -8.79
CA VAL A 305 4.45 -24.13 -7.71
C VAL A 305 4.45 -25.63 -7.97
N ASP A 306 4.90 -26.44 -7.01
CA ASP A 306 4.93 -27.89 -7.18
C ASP A 306 3.59 -28.57 -6.83
N ASP A 307 3.55 -29.90 -6.92
CA ASP A 307 2.39 -30.74 -6.67
C ASP A 307 1.89 -30.73 -5.21
N MET A 308 2.70 -30.21 -4.29
CA MET A 308 2.41 -30.01 -2.87
C MET A 308 2.16 -28.53 -2.51
N PHE A 309 1.93 -27.66 -3.50
CA PHE A 309 1.72 -26.22 -3.33
C PHE A 309 2.93 -25.45 -2.78
N ARG A 310 4.12 -26.06 -2.74
CA ARG A 310 5.34 -25.34 -2.36
C ARG A 310 5.73 -24.41 -3.50
N ARG A 311 6.09 -23.18 -3.14
CA ARG A 311 6.41 -22.10 -4.09
C ARG A 311 7.90 -21.83 -4.09
N GLU A 312 8.50 -21.78 -5.26
CA GLU A 312 9.92 -21.49 -5.47
C GLU A 312 10.08 -20.12 -6.12
N TYR A 313 11.06 -19.34 -5.62
CA TYR A 313 11.29 -17.96 -6.05
C TYR A 313 12.73 -17.74 -6.48
N SER A 314 12.92 -16.92 -7.49
CA SER A 314 14.22 -16.43 -7.94
C SER A 314 14.25 -14.91 -7.92
N VAL A 315 15.46 -14.35 -7.93
CA VAL A 315 15.70 -12.91 -8.05
C VAL A 315 16.12 -12.60 -9.47
N LYS A 316 15.48 -11.61 -10.09
CA LYS A 316 15.91 -11.10 -11.38
C LYS A 316 17.28 -10.44 -11.25
N ALA A 317 18.27 -10.97 -11.97
CA ALA A 317 19.58 -10.34 -12.13
C ALA A 317 19.49 -9.01 -12.88
#